data_AF-A0A547TBN5-F1
#
_entry.id   AF-A0A547TBN5-F1
#
_cell.length_a   1.000
_cell.length_b   1.000
_cell.length_c   1.000
_cell.angle_alpha   90.00
_cell.angle_beta   90.00
_cell.angle_gamma   90.00
#
_symmetry.space_group_name_H-M   'P 1'
#
loop_
_entity.id
_entity.type
_entity.pdbx_description
1 polymer ?
#
loop_
_entity_poly.entity_id
_entity_poly.type
_entity_poly.pdbx_seq_one_letter_code
_entity_poly.pdbx_strand_id
1 'polypeptide(L)' 'MARTTSVTIGESLDCFIERMITTGRYGSTSEVMRSAMRLLEQQENQQDLLRKALDEGESSGESSFSLQEV' A
#
# COMPACT_ATOMS: atom_id res chain seq x y z
N MET A 1 19.08 7.29 6.93
CA MET A 1 19.69 6.33 7.87
C MET A 1 18.69 5.22 8.15
N ALA A 2 19.10 3.95 8.18
CA ALA A 2 18.22 2.86 8.59
C ALA A 2 17.88 3.01 10.08
N ARG A 3 16.59 3.01 10.43
CA ARG A 3 16.13 3.06 11.82
C ARG A 3 15.55 1.70 12.19
N THR A 4 16.09 1.08 13.22
CA THR A 4 15.53 -0.15 13.80
C THR A 4 14.41 0.24 14.76
N THR A 5 13.28 -0.47 14.70
CA THR A 5 12.13 -0.22 15.58
C THR A 5 11.64 -1.55 16.11
N SER A 6 11.47 -1.64 17.44
CA SER A 6 10.84 -2.79 18.09
C SER A 6 9.34 -2.55 18.14
N VAL A 7 8.54 -3.55 17.77
CA VAL A 7 7.09 -3.45 17.68
C VAL A 7 6.50 -4.75 18.24
N THR A 8 5.48 -4.63 19.09
CA THR A 8 4.71 -5.79 19.53
C THR A 8 3.61 -6.08 18.50
N ILE A 9 3.56 -7.30 18.02
CA ILE A 9 2.55 -7.78 17.07
C ILE A 9 1.60 -8.76 17.75
N GLY A 10 0.36 -8.79 17.31
CA GLY A 10 -0.64 -9.75 17.80
C GLY A 10 -0.38 -11.16 17.27
N GLU A 11 -0.94 -12.16 17.97
CA GLU A 11 -0.78 -13.59 17.68
C GLU A 11 -1.14 -13.97 16.23
N SER A 12 -2.18 -13.33 15.67
CA SER A 12 -2.61 -13.60 14.28
C SER A 12 -1.54 -13.24 13.24
N LEU A 13 -0.83 -12.13 13.44
CA LEU A 13 0.26 -11.69 12.57
C LEU A 13 1.51 -12.54 12.77
N ASP A 14 1.76 -12.97 14.01
CA ASP A 14 2.88 -13.85 14.34
C ASP A 14 2.75 -15.20 13.61
N CYS A 15 1.60 -15.86 13.73
CA CYS A 15 1.31 -17.09 12.98
C CYS A 15 1.40 -16.89 11.45
N PHE A 16 1.03 -15.72 10.94
CA PHE A 16 1.19 -15.40 9.52
C PHE A 16 2.66 -15.31 9.13
N ILE A 17 3.47 -14.58 9.91
CA ILE A 17 4.91 -14.41 9.67
C ILE A 17 5.61 -15.77 9.72
N GLU A 18 5.33 -16.58 10.74
CA GLU A 18 5.89 -17.94 10.86
C GLU A 18 5.55 -18.80 9.64
N ARG A 19 4.29 -18.78 9.18
CA ARG A 19 3.89 -19.50 7.96
C ARG A 19 4.67 -19.03 6.73
N MET A 20 4.91 -17.74 6.60
CA MET A 20 5.62 -17.17 5.46
C MET A 20 7.12 -17.48 5.46
N ILE A 21 7.71 -17.64 6.64
CA ILE A 21 9.11 -18.07 6.81
C ILE A 21 9.23 -19.59 6.60
N THR A 22 8.36 -20.38 7.22
CA THR A 22 8.39 -21.86 7.12
C THR A 22 8.13 -22.37 5.70
N THR A 23 7.32 -21.65 4.92
CA THR A 23 7.13 -21.94 3.48
C THR A 23 8.33 -21.55 2.61
N GLY A 24 9.35 -20.91 3.18
CA GLY A 24 10.56 -20.49 2.46
C GLY A 24 10.38 -19.23 1.62
N ARG A 25 9.23 -18.54 1.71
CA ARG A 25 8.97 -17.33 0.92
C ARG A 25 9.77 -16.12 1.41
N TYR A 26 10.10 -16.07 2.70
CA TYR A 26 10.98 -15.05 3.28
C TYR A 26 11.99 -15.68 4.25
N GLY A 27 13.17 -15.09 4.38
CA GLY A 27 14.24 -15.59 5.25
C GLY A 27 14.17 -15.06 6.69
N SER A 28 13.37 -14.01 6.95
CA SER A 28 13.25 -13.46 8.30
C SER A 28 11.97 -12.66 8.52
N THR A 29 11.57 -12.49 9.78
CA THR A 29 10.46 -11.61 10.18
C THR A 29 10.64 -10.18 9.68
N SER A 30 11.88 -9.67 9.75
CA SER A 30 12.19 -8.32 9.27
C SER A 30 11.96 -8.15 7.77
N GLU A 31 12.17 -9.21 6.98
CA GLU A 31 11.93 -9.22 5.55
C GLU A 31 10.43 -9.25 5.22
N VAL A 32 9.66 -10.06 5.97
CA VAL A 32 8.18 -10.07 5.87
C VAL A 32 7.64 -8.67 6.18
N MET A 33 8.06 -8.07 7.28
CA MET A 33 7.60 -6.74 7.71
C MET A 33 7.95 -5.65 6.70
N ARG A 34 9.17 -5.67 6.14
CA ARG A 34 9.54 -4.72 5.08
C ARG A 34 8.69 -4.88 3.83
N SER A 35 8.40 -6.12 3.44
CA SER A 35 7.58 -6.41 2.26
C SER A 35 6.13 -5.98 2.47
N ALA A 36 5.58 -6.21 3.66
CA ALA A 36 4.24 -5.74 4.04
C ALA A 36 4.15 -4.20 4.04
N MET A 37 5.15 -3.52 4.63
CA MET A 37 5.18 -2.05 4.65
C MET A 37 5.29 -1.44 3.25
N ARG A 38 6.07 -2.04 2.34
CA ARG A 38 6.15 -1.58 0.94
C ARG A 38 4.80 -1.71 0.23
N LEU A 39 4.07 -2.81 0.47
CA LEU A 39 2.74 -2.99 -0.11
C LEU A 39 1.77 -1.93 0.40
N LEU A 40 1.80 -1.66 1.71
CA LEU A 40 0.97 -0.61 2.31
C LEU A 40 1.30 0.78 1.73
N GLU A 41 2.59 1.13 1.65
CA GLU A 41 3.04 2.39 1.05
C GLU A 41 2.54 2.56 -0.38
N GLN A 42 2.60 1.50 -1.20
CA GLN A 42 2.09 1.53 -2.57
C GLN A 42 0.57 1.75 -2.61
N GLN A 43 -0.18 1.09 -1.73
CA GLN A 43 -1.63 1.23 -1.67
C GLN A 43 -2.05 2.64 -1.25
N GLU A 44 -1.43 3.19 -0.21
CA GLU A 44 -1.69 4.56 0.25
C GLU A 44 -1.37 5.58 -0.85
N ASN A 45 -0.20 5.46 -1.49
CA ASN A 45 0.17 6.34 -2.61
C ASN A 45 -0.84 6.25 -3.77
N GLN A 46 -1.30 5.06 -4.13
CA GLN A 46 -2.29 4.90 -5.19
C GLN A 46 -3.63 5.53 -4.82
N GLN A 47 -4.08 5.38 -3.58
CA GLN A 47 -5.31 6.02 -3.11
C GLN A 47 -5.19 7.54 -3.12
N ASP A 48 -4.07 8.09 -2.69
CA ASP A 48 -3.85 9.53 -2.68
C ASP A 48 -3.77 10.12 -4.09
N LEU A 49 -3.14 9.41 -5.03
CA LEU A 49 -3.16 9.79 -6.45
C LEU A 49 -4.57 9.78 -7.01
N LEU A 50 -5.37 8.77 -6.69
CA LEU A 50 -6.76 8.69 -7.14
C LEU A 50 -7.60 9.84 -6.57
N ARG A 51 -7.46 10.14 -5.27
CA ARG A 51 -8.14 11.28 -4.64
C ARG A 51 -7.78 12.60 -5.32
N LYS A 52 -6.50 12.84 -5.57
CA LYS A 52 -6.03 14.05 -6.27
C LYS A 52 -6.61 14.16 -7.68
N ALA A 53 -6.67 13.06 -8.43
CA ALA A 53 -7.24 13.05 -9.77
C ALA A 53 -8.75 13.35 -9.75
N LEU A 54 -9.47 12.87 -8.73
CA LEU A 54 -10.88 13.21 -8.52
C LEU A 54 -11.04 14.69 -8.17
N ASP A 55 -10.26 15.21 -7.22
CA ASP A 55 -10.31 16.63 -6.82
C ASP A 55 -10.00 17.56 -8.00
N GLU A 56 -9.02 17.19 -8.84
CA GLU A 56 -8.69 17.91 -10.08
C GLU A 56 -9.84 17.87 -11.08
N GLY A 57 -10.45 16.70 -11.27
CA GLY A 57 -11.63 16.54 -12.12
C GLY A 57 -12.83 17.37 -11.65
N GLU A 58 -13.13 17.36 -10.36
CA GLU A 58 -14.21 18.17 -9.77
C GLU A 58 -13.94 19.67 -9.90
N SER A 59 -12.67 20.08 -9.75
CA SER A 59 -12.26 21.47 -9.92
C SER A 59 -12.21 21.93 -11.38
N SER A 60 -12.20 21.00 -12.33
CA SER A 60 -12.09 21.31 -13.77
C SER A 60 -13.37 21.86 -14.39
N GLY A 61 -14.49 21.84 -13.66
CA GLY A 61 -15.79 22.34 -14.12
C GLY A 61 -16.51 21.35 -15.04
N GLU A 62 -17.65 21.79 -15.61
CA GLU A 62 -18.40 20.94 -16.54
C GLU A 62 -17.67 20.80 -17.88
N SER A 63 -17.49 19.56 -18.34
CA SER A 63 -16.93 19.29 -19.65
C SER A 63 -17.85 19.82 -20.75
N SER A 64 -17.30 20.60 -21.67
CA SER A 64 -18.01 21.08 -22.86
C SER A 64 -18.09 20.04 -23.99
N PHE A 65 -17.43 18.88 -23.84
CA PHE A 65 -17.41 17.83 -24.85
C PHE A 65 -18.57 16.85 -24.69
N SER A 66 -19.28 16.56 -25.78
CA SER A 66 -20.26 15.49 -25.82
C SER A 66 -19.59 14.13 -26.08
N LEU A 67 -20.22 13.03 -25.66
CA LEU A 67 -19.74 11.65 -25.83
C LEU A 67 -19.47 11.22 -27.29
N GLN A 68 -19.91 12.02 -28.27
CA GLN A 68 -19.70 11.78 -29.71
C GLN A 68 -18.46 12.52 -30.26
N GLU A 69 -17.89 13.45 -29.49
CA GLU A 69 -16.77 14.32 -29.86
C GLU A 69 -15.46 13.97 -29.14
N VAL A 70 -15.50 13.01 -28.20
CA VAL A 70 -14.34 12.45 -27.47
C VAL A 70 -13.90 11.14 -28.10
#